data_AF-B8BYF9-F1
#
_entry.id   AF-B8BYF9-F1
#
_cell.length_a   1.000
_cell.length_b   1.000
_cell.length_c   1.000
_cell.angle_alpha   90.00
_cell.angle_beta   90.00
_cell.angle_gamma   90.00
#
_symmetry.space_group_name_H-M   'P 1'
#
loop_
_entity.id
_entity.type
_entity.pdbx_description
1 polymer ?
#
loop_
_entity_poly.entity_id
_entity_poly.type
_entity_poly.pdbx_seq_one_letter_code
_entity_poly.pdbx_strand_id
1 'polypeptide(L)'
;LRKKRRESVCAENIKDNDNAFELKVIEKTESEKERILQILKSNVFFNHLDEDQMKTIQHAMFLVEKTNGDVIINQGDDGDNFYIIDSGIVDVFIKTEGTDESDLVKTCEAGDAFGELAIMYNAPRAASCIAKGDVRLWALDRVSFKVILMKTTIAKRDAYKGFLEKVESFSELTEYEILTIADALVEETFQDGAIICSQGDRGDKFYLIKDGTAVCTKTKNDGTVNEVAILSPGEYFGEIALLTTKTRQATVTAKCALKCLSLERRTFTRVMGSLQELLLKKIPMDI
;
A
#
# COMPACT_ATOMS: atom_id res chain seq x y z
N LEU A 1 15.36 -7.93 36.85
CA LEU A 1 15.31 -8.02 35.37
C LEU A 1 16.09 -6.84 34.79
N ARG A 2 17.35 -7.06 34.38
CA ARG A 2 18.21 -6.03 33.78
C ARG A 2 17.69 -5.79 32.36
N LYS A 3 17.03 -4.65 32.10
CA LYS A 3 16.56 -4.32 30.74
C LYS A 3 17.78 -4.24 29.81
N LYS A 4 17.87 -5.16 28.83
CA LYS A 4 18.87 -5.12 27.75
C LYS A 4 18.70 -3.78 27.00
N ARG A 5 19.81 -3.15 26.57
CA ARG A 5 19.79 -1.87 25.83
C ARG A 5 19.01 -2.09 24.52
N ARG A 6 18.17 -1.13 24.13
CA ARG A 6 17.51 -1.16 22.82
C ARG A 6 18.58 -0.90 21.75
N GLU A 7 18.71 -1.82 20.81
CA GLU A 7 19.61 -1.69 19.67
C GLU A 7 18.90 -1.00 18.52
N SER A 8 19.64 -0.17 17.80
CA SER A 8 19.16 0.46 16.57
C SER A 8 19.23 -0.53 15.43
N VAL A 9 18.26 -0.47 14.52
CA VAL A 9 18.16 -1.36 13.39
C VAL A 9 18.02 -0.51 12.12
N CYS A 10 18.74 -0.85 11.05
CA CYS A 10 18.83 -0.04 9.83
C CYS A 10 18.77 -0.91 8.58
N ALA A 11 17.84 -0.59 7.69
CA ALA A 11 17.75 -1.23 6.38
C ALA A 11 18.73 -0.58 5.39
N GLU A 12 19.32 -1.37 4.49
CA GLU A 12 20.17 -0.84 3.41
C GLU A 12 19.43 0.17 2.52
N ASN A 13 20.13 1.24 2.13
CA ASN A 13 19.66 2.26 1.19
C ASN A 13 19.59 1.69 -0.23
N ILE A 14 18.41 1.70 -0.84
CA ILE A 14 18.23 1.50 -2.28
C ILE A 14 18.33 2.88 -2.93
N LYS A 15 19.16 3.02 -3.96
CA LYS A 15 19.30 4.31 -4.65
C LYS A 15 18.14 4.45 -5.62
N ASP A 16 17.56 5.66 -5.74
CA ASP A 16 16.46 5.96 -6.67
C ASP A 16 16.75 5.62 -8.14
N ASN A 17 18.02 5.41 -8.49
CA ASN A 17 18.46 5.02 -9.83
C ASN A 17 18.35 3.52 -10.14
N ASP A 18 17.83 2.70 -9.21
CA ASP A 18 17.61 1.26 -9.39
C ASP A 18 16.35 0.92 -10.21
N ASN A 19 15.93 1.83 -11.10
CA ASN A 19 14.98 1.52 -12.18
C ASN A 19 15.47 0.36 -13.08
N ALA A 20 16.77 0.03 -13.02
CA ALA A 20 17.38 -1.12 -13.69
C ALA A 20 17.24 -2.46 -12.96
N PHE A 21 16.69 -2.52 -11.73
CA PHE A 21 16.50 -3.82 -11.06
C PHE A 21 15.35 -4.58 -11.69
N GLU A 22 15.65 -5.50 -12.59
CA GLU A 22 14.66 -6.39 -13.21
C GLU A 22 14.19 -7.43 -12.20
N LEU A 23 12.91 -7.33 -11.82
CA LEU A 23 12.27 -8.36 -11.00
C LEU A 23 12.20 -9.65 -11.81
N LYS A 24 12.82 -10.70 -11.29
CA LYS A 24 12.75 -12.02 -11.91
C LYS A 24 11.31 -12.52 -11.84
N VAL A 25 10.74 -12.85 -12.99
CA VAL A 25 9.43 -13.50 -13.07
C VAL A 25 9.67 -15.00 -13.20
N ILE A 26 9.19 -15.76 -12.22
CA ILE A 26 9.37 -17.21 -12.16
C ILE A 26 8.03 -17.87 -12.42
N GLU A 27 7.98 -18.69 -13.47
CA GLU A 27 6.81 -19.45 -13.85
C GLU A 27 6.39 -20.42 -12.75
N LYS A 28 5.08 -20.48 -12.49
CA LYS A 28 4.43 -21.30 -11.48
C LYS A 28 3.09 -21.77 -12.02
N THR A 29 2.64 -22.93 -11.58
CA THR A 29 1.30 -23.43 -11.86
C THR A 29 0.24 -22.56 -11.17
N GLU A 30 -0.99 -22.56 -11.68
CA GLU A 30 -2.10 -21.82 -11.05
C GLU A 30 -2.37 -22.29 -9.60
N SER A 31 -2.19 -23.58 -9.33
CA SER A 31 -2.35 -24.11 -7.98
C SER A 31 -1.27 -23.61 -7.01
N GLU A 32 -0.01 -23.51 -7.45
CA GLU A 32 1.07 -22.91 -6.63
C GLU A 32 0.82 -21.43 -6.40
N LYS A 33 0.38 -20.72 -7.44
CA LYS A 33 0.02 -19.31 -7.37
C LYS A 33 -1.06 -19.03 -6.32
N GLU A 34 -2.14 -19.82 -6.33
CA GLU A 34 -3.24 -19.71 -5.37
C GLU A 34 -2.77 -19.95 -3.93
N ARG A 35 -1.99 -21.02 -3.69
CA ARG A 35 -1.45 -21.33 -2.35
C ARG A 35 -0.57 -20.21 -1.81
N ILE A 36 0.36 -19.69 -2.62
CA ILE A 36 1.23 -18.58 -2.22
C ILE A 36 0.40 -17.34 -1.85
N LEU A 37 -0.58 -16.97 -2.69
CA LEU A 37 -1.42 -15.79 -2.43
C LEU A 37 -2.24 -15.95 -1.15
N GLN A 38 -2.78 -17.14 -0.89
CA GLN A 38 -3.52 -17.40 0.35
C GLN A 38 -2.65 -17.20 1.59
N ILE A 39 -1.41 -17.68 1.55
CA ILE A 39 -0.48 -17.56 2.68
C ILE A 39 -0.06 -16.10 2.89
N LEU A 40 0.26 -15.38 1.80
CA LEU A 40 0.57 -13.94 1.84
C LEU A 40 -0.59 -13.11 2.42
N LYS A 41 -1.84 -13.41 2.05
CA LYS A 41 -3.04 -12.73 2.58
C LYS A 41 -3.25 -12.98 4.07
N SER A 42 -2.87 -14.15 4.57
CA SER A 42 -3.00 -14.50 5.99
C SER A 42 -1.86 -13.95 6.86
N ASN A 43 -0.72 -13.62 6.26
CA ASN A 43 0.45 -13.16 6.98
C ASN A 43 0.33 -11.68 7.37
N VAL A 44 0.52 -11.39 8.66
CA VAL A 44 0.38 -10.04 9.26
C VAL A 44 1.29 -8.99 8.62
N PHE A 45 2.42 -9.40 8.02
CA PHE A 45 3.35 -8.48 7.38
C PHE A 45 2.95 -8.13 5.93
N PHE A 46 2.20 -9.01 5.26
CA PHE A 46 1.87 -8.86 3.84
C PHE A 46 0.39 -8.53 3.59
N ASN A 47 -0.49 -8.70 4.58
CA ASN A 47 -1.93 -8.43 4.45
C ASN A 47 -2.30 -6.96 4.21
N HIS A 48 -1.36 -6.02 4.33
CA HIS A 48 -1.53 -4.59 4.01
C HIS A 48 -1.19 -4.25 2.55
N LEU A 49 -0.65 -5.20 1.80
CA LEU A 49 -0.28 -5.00 0.40
C LEU A 49 -1.52 -5.11 -0.49
N ASP A 50 -1.53 -4.35 -1.58
CA ASP A 50 -2.59 -4.48 -2.59
C ASP A 50 -2.43 -5.76 -3.43
N GLU A 51 -3.46 -6.10 -4.20
CA GLU A 51 -3.45 -7.35 -4.99
C GLU A 51 -2.33 -7.37 -6.04
N ASP A 52 -1.97 -6.23 -6.61
CA ASP A 52 -0.91 -6.15 -7.63
C ASP A 52 0.46 -6.35 -7.01
N GLN A 53 0.70 -5.79 -5.82
CA GLN A 53 1.89 -6.04 -4.99
C GLN A 53 1.98 -7.52 -4.62
N MET A 54 0.89 -8.13 -4.14
CA MET A 54 0.88 -9.56 -3.80
C MET A 54 1.17 -10.46 -5.00
N LYS A 55 0.59 -10.18 -6.17
CA LYS A 55 0.88 -10.91 -7.42
C LYS A 55 2.33 -10.72 -7.85
N THR A 56 2.87 -9.51 -7.74
CA THR A 56 4.27 -9.24 -8.09
C THR A 56 5.22 -10.00 -7.17
N ILE A 57 4.94 -10.05 -5.86
CA ILE A 57 5.70 -10.87 -4.90
C ILE A 57 5.62 -12.34 -5.28
N GLN A 58 4.41 -12.86 -5.50
CA GLN A 58 4.20 -14.25 -5.91
C GLN A 58 4.99 -14.61 -7.17
N HIS A 59 5.03 -13.73 -8.18
CA HIS A 59 5.84 -13.94 -9.38
C HIS A 59 7.35 -13.94 -9.09
N ALA A 60 7.81 -13.10 -8.16
CA ALA A 60 9.21 -12.98 -7.79
C ALA A 60 9.72 -14.13 -6.90
N MET A 61 8.84 -14.87 -6.21
CA MET A 61 9.27 -15.99 -5.37
C MET A 61 9.92 -17.11 -6.18
N PHE A 62 11.03 -17.66 -5.69
CA PHE A 62 11.75 -18.77 -6.31
C PHE A 62 11.66 -20.05 -5.48
N LEU A 63 11.76 -21.18 -6.15
CA LEU A 63 11.68 -22.49 -5.52
C LEU A 63 12.98 -22.81 -4.77
N VAL A 64 12.86 -23.31 -3.54
CA VAL A 64 13.95 -23.86 -2.74
C VAL A 64 13.55 -25.23 -2.23
N GLU A 65 14.31 -26.26 -2.59
CA GLU A 65 14.10 -27.63 -2.14
C GLU A 65 15.21 -28.03 -1.16
N LYS A 66 14.81 -28.74 -0.10
CA LYS A 66 15.67 -29.17 0.99
C LYS A 66 15.32 -30.60 1.39
N THR A 67 16.31 -31.30 1.89
CA THR A 67 16.19 -32.67 2.38
C THR A 67 16.37 -32.72 3.89
N ASN A 68 16.06 -33.86 4.49
CA ASN A 68 16.08 -34.00 5.95
C ASN A 68 17.42 -33.58 6.57
N GLY A 69 17.36 -32.68 7.55
CA GLY A 69 18.53 -32.16 8.27
C GLY A 69 19.19 -30.96 7.61
N ASP A 70 18.79 -30.56 6.40
CA ASP A 70 19.33 -29.37 5.77
C ASP A 70 18.93 -28.11 6.54
N VAL A 71 19.90 -27.22 6.74
CA VAL A 71 19.64 -25.92 7.35
C VAL A 71 19.13 -24.93 6.29
N ILE A 72 18.02 -24.27 6.60
CA ILE A 72 17.37 -23.24 5.78
C ILE A 72 17.79 -21.84 6.25
N ILE A 73 17.90 -21.67 7.57
CA ILE A 73 18.33 -20.43 8.24
C ILE A 73 19.22 -20.84 9.42
N ASN A 74 20.35 -20.15 9.62
CA ASN A 74 21.03 -20.19 10.92
C ASN A 74 20.71 -18.94 11.74
N GLN A 75 20.53 -19.12 13.03
CA GLN A 75 20.44 -18.01 13.98
C GLN A 75 21.74 -17.19 13.98
N GLY A 76 21.59 -15.87 14.02
CA GLY A 76 22.70 -14.91 14.02
C GLY A 76 23.16 -14.49 12.63
N ASP A 77 22.84 -15.26 11.58
CA ASP A 77 23.16 -14.89 10.20
C ASP A 77 22.40 -13.62 9.78
N ASP A 78 22.96 -12.88 8.85
CA ASP A 78 22.22 -11.84 8.14
C ASP A 78 21.12 -12.50 7.30
N GLY A 79 19.87 -12.07 7.53
CA GLY A 79 18.74 -12.77 6.94
C GLY A 79 18.28 -12.21 5.61
N ASP A 80 18.54 -12.94 4.52
CA ASP A 80 18.33 -12.40 3.17
C ASP A 80 16.98 -12.75 2.53
N ASN A 81 16.30 -13.77 3.05
CA ASN A 81 15.09 -14.33 2.43
C ASN A 81 13.91 -14.49 3.40
N PHE A 82 12.70 -14.44 2.87
CA PHE A 82 11.45 -14.87 3.49
C PHE A 82 11.01 -16.16 2.82
N TYR A 83 10.48 -17.09 3.60
CA TYR A 83 10.11 -18.41 3.12
C TYR A 83 8.65 -18.71 3.41
N ILE A 84 8.00 -19.36 2.45
CA ILE A 84 6.69 -19.99 2.58
C ILE A 84 6.89 -21.50 2.39
N ILE A 85 6.28 -22.32 3.25
CA ILE A 85 6.33 -23.78 3.14
C ILE A 85 5.23 -24.24 2.19
N ASP A 86 5.61 -24.76 1.02
CA ASP A 86 4.69 -25.35 0.05
C ASP A 86 4.37 -26.81 0.42
N SER A 87 5.39 -27.57 0.84
CA SER A 87 5.23 -28.92 1.39
C SER A 87 6.38 -29.29 2.33
N GLY A 88 6.13 -30.22 3.26
CA GLY A 88 7.13 -30.70 4.23
C GLY A 88 7.02 -30.01 5.60
N ILE A 89 8.00 -30.27 6.46
CA ILE A 89 8.02 -29.82 7.85
C ILE A 89 9.36 -29.14 8.15
N VAL A 90 9.31 -28.01 8.88
CA VAL A 90 10.49 -27.26 9.29
C VAL A 90 10.49 -27.08 10.80
N ASP A 91 11.52 -27.56 11.47
CA ASP A 91 11.73 -27.37 12.90
C ASP A 91 12.55 -26.09 13.15
N VAL A 92 12.10 -25.26 14.09
CA VAL A 92 12.68 -23.96 14.43
C VAL A 92 13.34 -24.04 15.80
N PHE A 93 14.63 -23.73 15.86
CA PHE A 93 15.46 -23.83 17.06
C PHE A 93 16.00 -22.46 17.47
N ILE A 94 16.05 -22.19 18.78
CA ILE A 94 16.74 -21.03 19.33
C ILE A 94 17.86 -21.50 20.24
N LYS A 95 19.09 -21.09 19.92
CA LYS A 95 20.27 -21.23 20.74
C LYS A 95 20.29 -20.15 21.82
N THR A 96 20.46 -20.56 23.07
CA THR A 96 20.57 -19.65 24.21
C THR A 96 22.00 -19.06 24.29
N GLU A 97 22.11 -17.75 24.51
CA GLU A 97 23.42 -17.09 24.66
C GLU A 97 24.24 -17.74 25.80
N GLY A 98 25.42 -18.26 25.46
CA GLY A 98 26.37 -18.84 26.42
C GLY A 98 26.24 -20.34 26.66
N THR A 99 25.36 -21.05 25.95
CA THR A 99 25.29 -22.52 25.96
C THR A 99 25.37 -23.08 24.54
N ASP A 100 25.73 -24.36 24.40
CA ASP A 100 25.64 -25.10 23.13
C ASP A 100 24.28 -25.78 22.93
N GLU A 101 23.36 -25.59 23.86
CA GLU A 101 22.00 -26.13 23.80
C GLU A 101 21.11 -25.27 22.89
N SER A 102 20.33 -25.95 22.05
CA SER A 102 19.35 -25.34 21.16
C SER A 102 17.96 -25.91 21.47
N ASP A 103 17.03 -25.03 21.83
CA ASP A 103 15.66 -25.41 22.17
C ASP A 103 14.78 -25.42 20.92
N LEU A 104 14.03 -26.50 20.69
CA LEU A 104 12.97 -26.52 19.68
C LEU A 104 11.81 -25.63 20.15
N VAL A 105 11.58 -24.52 19.47
CA VAL A 105 10.57 -23.54 19.87
C VAL A 105 9.29 -23.61 19.04
N LYS A 106 9.37 -24.11 17.81
CA LYS A 106 8.23 -24.26 16.90
C LYS A 106 8.51 -25.34 15.85
N THR A 107 7.49 -26.07 15.45
CA THR A 107 7.46 -26.87 14.22
C THR A 107 6.48 -26.21 13.26
N CYS A 108 6.90 -25.95 12.03
CA CYS A 108 6.12 -25.32 10.97
C CYS A 108 5.80 -26.35 9.89
N GLU A 109 4.61 -26.26 9.29
CA GLU A 109 4.12 -27.18 8.28
C GLU A 109 3.72 -26.43 6.99
N ALA A 110 3.26 -27.16 5.97
CA ALA A 110 2.76 -26.57 4.74
C ALA A 110 1.67 -25.51 5.03
N GLY A 111 1.82 -24.33 4.44
CA GLY A 111 0.96 -23.17 4.72
C GLY A 111 1.56 -22.16 5.70
N ASP A 112 2.58 -22.55 6.47
CA ASP A 112 3.32 -21.61 7.32
C ASP A 112 4.34 -20.79 6.53
N ALA A 113 4.71 -19.64 7.11
CA ALA A 113 5.78 -18.79 6.61
C ALA A 113 6.72 -18.39 7.75
N PHE A 114 7.99 -18.11 7.41
CA PHE A 114 9.01 -17.70 8.37
C PHE A 114 10.10 -16.83 7.74
N GLY A 115 10.84 -16.11 8.60
CA GLY A 115 11.98 -15.28 8.18
C GLY A 115 11.59 -13.86 7.76
N GLU A 116 10.37 -13.43 8.05
CA GLU A 116 9.79 -12.14 7.67
C GLU A 116 10.50 -10.92 8.29
N LEU A 117 10.99 -11.04 9.53
CA LEU A 117 11.66 -9.94 10.24
C LEU A 117 12.94 -9.46 9.54
N ALA A 118 13.67 -10.38 8.93
CA ALA A 118 14.98 -10.06 8.36
C ALA A 118 14.87 -9.24 7.07
N ILE A 119 13.76 -9.37 6.34
CA ILE A 119 13.50 -8.57 5.14
C ILE A 119 13.04 -7.16 5.50
N MET A 120 12.28 -7.02 6.59
CA MET A 120 11.74 -5.72 7.02
C MET A 120 12.80 -4.83 7.65
N TYR A 121 13.66 -5.41 8.50
CA TYR A 121 14.50 -4.61 9.38
C TYR A 121 16.00 -4.82 9.18
N ASN A 122 16.48 -5.71 8.30
CA ASN A 122 17.91 -6.05 8.24
C ASN A 122 18.46 -6.39 9.64
N ALA A 123 17.77 -7.30 10.31
CA ALA A 123 18.13 -7.80 11.62
C ALA A 123 18.71 -9.22 11.48
N PRO A 124 19.65 -9.61 12.36
CA PRO A 124 20.13 -10.99 12.44
C PRO A 124 18.98 -11.97 12.63
N ARG A 125 19.12 -13.18 12.10
CA ARG A 125 18.14 -14.25 12.26
C ARG A 125 17.98 -14.60 13.73
N ALA A 126 16.74 -14.58 14.21
CA ALA A 126 16.44 -14.84 15.63
C ALA A 126 16.47 -16.33 16.00
N ALA A 127 16.40 -17.22 15.01
CA ALA A 127 16.30 -18.67 15.18
C ALA A 127 16.91 -19.38 13.97
N SER A 128 17.32 -20.64 14.16
CA SER A 128 17.69 -21.55 13.09
C SER A 128 16.46 -22.33 12.62
N CYS A 129 16.35 -22.57 11.31
CA CYS A 129 15.27 -23.37 10.71
C CYS A 129 15.88 -24.57 9.99
N ILE A 130 15.45 -25.78 10.33
CA ILE A 130 16.01 -27.03 9.82
C ILE A 130 14.89 -27.88 9.20
N ALA A 131 15.14 -28.41 8.00
CA ALA A 131 14.21 -29.28 7.31
C ALA A 131 14.06 -30.63 8.04
N LYS A 132 12.82 -31.07 8.23
CA LYS A 132 12.45 -32.36 8.80
C LYS A 132 11.77 -33.21 7.72
N GLY A 133 12.54 -34.07 7.07
CA GLY A 133 12.15 -34.70 5.81
C GLY A 133 12.41 -33.79 4.61
N ASP A 134 11.82 -34.17 3.46
CA ASP A 134 11.89 -33.37 2.25
C ASP A 134 10.93 -32.18 2.35
N VAL A 135 11.46 -30.99 2.05
CA VAL A 135 10.76 -29.71 2.19
C VAL A 135 10.87 -28.93 0.89
N ARG A 136 9.74 -28.40 0.45
CA ARG A 136 9.61 -27.52 -0.71
C ARG A 136 9.17 -26.14 -0.22
N LEU A 137 9.95 -25.11 -0.53
CA LEU A 137 9.76 -23.75 -0.07
C LEU A 137 9.65 -22.78 -1.26
N TRP A 138 8.87 -21.73 -1.09
CA TRP A 138 8.95 -20.52 -1.90
C TRP A 138 9.73 -19.47 -1.14
N ALA A 139 10.81 -18.97 -1.73
CA ALA A 139 11.66 -17.95 -1.14
C ALA A 139 11.49 -16.61 -1.87
N LEU A 140 11.49 -15.51 -1.13
CA LEU A 140 11.57 -14.14 -1.65
C LEU A 140 12.79 -13.47 -1.04
N ASP A 141 13.66 -12.88 -1.86
CA ASP A 141 14.81 -12.15 -1.36
C ASP A 141 14.45 -10.72 -0.93
N ARG A 142 15.26 -10.18 -0.01
CA ARG A 142 15.09 -8.85 0.57
C ARG A 142 15.09 -7.74 -0.48
N VAL A 143 15.97 -7.82 -1.47
CA VAL A 143 16.11 -6.78 -2.48
C VAL A 143 14.87 -6.75 -3.36
N SER A 144 14.42 -7.90 -3.85
CA SER A 144 13.17 -8.03 -4.61
C SER A 144 11.99 -7.51 -3.81
N PHE A 145 11.84 -7.88 -2.54
CA PHE A 145 10.75 -7.36 -1.71
C PHE A 145 10.75 -5.83 -1.61
N LYS A 146 11.89 -5.23 -1.26
CA LYS A 146 12.01 -3.77 -1.15
C LYS A 146 11.75 -3.08 -2.49
N VAL A 147 12.30 -3.62 -3.59
CA VAL A 147 12.08 -3.07 -4.93
C VAL A 147 10.60 -3.15 -5.32
N ILE A 148 9.87 -4.22 -4.98
CA ILE A 148 8.43 -4.32 -5.25
C ILE A 148 7.66 -3.22 -4.48
N LEU A 149 7.98 -3.00 -3.21
CA LEU A 149 7.35 -1.94 -2.42
C LEU A 149 7.67 -0.54 -2.96
N MET A 150 8.93 -0.30 -3.34
CA MET A 150 9.37 0.99 -3.89
C MET A 150 8.79 1.24 -5.28
N LYS A 151 8.90 0.30 -6.22
CA LYS A 151 8.41 0.45 -7.59
C LYS A 151 6.92 0.73 -7.65
N THR A 152 6.13 0.07 -6.82
CA THR A 152 4.68 0.31 -6.78
C THR A 152 4.34 1.69 -6.23
N THR A 153 5.08 2.15 -5.22
CA THR A 153 4.93 3.51 -4.68
C THR A 153 5.34 4.57 -5.70
N ILE A 154 6.49 4.38 -6.37
CA ILE A 154 6.99 5.28 -7.42
C ILE A 154 6.02 5.31 -8.61
N ALA A 155 5.60 4.15 -9.10
CA ALA A 155 4.67 4.07 -10.23
C ALA A 155 3.32 4.73 -9.91
N LYS A 156 2.79 4.55 -8.68
CA LYS A 156 1.58 5.26 -8.23
C LYS A 156 1.81 6.76 -8.17
N ARG A 157 2.94 7.20 -7.60
CA ARG A 157 3.33 8.62 -7.50
C ARG A 157 3.45 9.26 -8.88
N ASP A 158 4.11 8.59 -9.83
CA ASP A 158 4.27 9.06 -11.21
C ASP A 158 2.92 9.09 -11.95
N ALA A 159 2.08 8.08 -11.77
CA ALA A 159 0.73 8.07 -12.34
C ALA A 159 -0.13 9.21 -11.79
N TYR A 160 -0.06 9.48 -10.49
CA TYR A 160 -0.78 10.60 -9.88
C TYR A 160 -0.20 11.94 -10.30
N LYS A 161 1.12 12.09 -10.35
CA LYS A 161 1.79 13.29 -10.90
C LYS A 161 1.29 13.58 -12.31
N GLY A 162 1.41 12.61 -13.23
CA GLY A 162 0.99 12.77 -14.63
C GLY A 162 -0.51 12.97 -14.81
N PHE A 163 -1.33 12.57 -13.83
CA PHE A 163 -2.75 12.90 -13.80
C PHE A 163 -3.00 14.34 -13.30
N LEU A 164 -2.36 14.75 -12.21
CA LEU A 164 -2.49 16.10 -11.63
C LEU A 164 -2.00 17.17 -12.60
N GLU A 165 -0.94 16.91 -13.36
CA GLU A 165 -0.43 17.82 -14.41
C GLU A 165 -1.44 18.10 -15.53
N LYS A 166 -2.43 17.21 -15.72
CA LYS A 166 -3.51 17.39 -16.71
C LYS A 166 -4.71 18.16 -16.16
N VAL A 167 -4.78 18.36 -14.84
CA VAL A 167 -5.86 19.11 -14.21
C VAL A 167 -5.60 20.60 -14.39
N GLU A 168 -6.45 21.27 -15.18
CA GLU A 168 -6.26 22.68 -15.54
C GLU A 168 -6.13 23.59 -14.31
N SER A 169 -6.92 23.34 -13.26
CA SER A 169 -6.86 24.11 -12.01
C SER A 169 -5.56 23.94 -11.23
N PHE A 170 -4.72 22.97 -11.58
CA PHE A 170 -3.42 22.70 -10.95
C PHE A 170 -2.23 23.09 -11.84
N SER A 171 -2.49 23.71 -13.00
CA SER A 171 -1.44 24.13 -13.94
C SER A 171 -0.44 25.16 -13.40
N GLU A 172 -0.83 25.92 -12.38
CA GLU A 172 0.04 26.91 -11.72
C GLU A 172 0.93 26.30 -10.61
N LEU A 173 0.72 25.02 -10.26
CA LEU A 173 1.50 24.37 -9.23
C LEU A 173 2.91 24.04 -9.70
N THR A 174 3.88 24.22 -8.80
CA THR A 174 5.24 23.73 -9.00
C THR A 174 5.30 22.21 -8.94
N GLU A 175 6.34 21.63 -9.54
CA GLU A 175 6.57 20.18 -9.47
C GLU A 175 6.63 19.67 -8.02
N TYR A 176 7.26 20.43 -7.12
CA TYR A 176 7.34 20.06 -5.70
C TYR A 176 5.95 20.02 -5.04
N GLU A 177 5.07 20.97 -5.33
CA GLU A 177 3.69 20.98 -4.83
C GLU A 177 2.89 19.81 -5.39
N ILE A 178 2.97 19.55 -6.71
CA ILE A 178 2.31 18.39 -7.34
C ILE A 178 2.76 17.08 -6.70
N LEU A 179 4.06 16.91 -6.49
CA LEU A 179 4.63 15.71 -5.85
C LEU A 179 4.15 15.57 -4.40
N THR A 180 4.08 16.67 -3.66
CA THR A 180 3.58 16.67 -2.28
C THR A 180 2.09 16.29 -2.23
N ILE A 181 1.29 16.72 -3.21
CA ILE A 181 -0.10 16.31 -3.35
C ILE A 181 -0.18 14.83 -3.73
N ALA A 182 0.59 14.38 -4.72
CA ALA A 182 0.61 13.00 -5.18
C ALA A 182 0.89 12.01 -4.03
N ASP A 183 1.84 12.34 -3.16
CA ASP A 183 2.18 11.53 -1.97
C ASP A 183 1.06 11.46 -0.92
N ALA A 184 0.14 12.43 -0.94
CA ALA A 184 -0.95 12.55 0.00
C ALA A 184 -2.28 11.94 -0.49
N LEU A 185 -2.40 11.64 -1.79
CA LEU A 185 -3.64 11.15 -2.38
C LEU A 185 -3.92 9.70 -2.01
N VAL A 186 -5.17 9.43 -1.66
CA VAL A 186 -5.70 8.08 -1.45
C VAL A 186 -6.73 7.77 -2.54
N GLU A 187 -6.64 6.61 -3.18
CA GLU A 187 -7.64 6.20 -4.17
C GLU A 187 -8.84 5.55 -3.47
N GLU A 188 -10.04 6.03 -3.78
CA GLU A 188 -11.32 5.52 -3.30
C GLU A 188 -12.20 5.14 -4.49
N THR A 189 -12.81 3.96 -4.45
CA THR A 189 -13.71 3.45 -5.50
C THR A 189 -15.13 3.37 -4.99
N PHE A 190 -16.08 3.82 -5.81
CA PHE A 190 -17.51 3.84 -5.51
C PHE A 190 -18.28 3.10 -6.60
N GLN A 191 -19.33 2.39 -6.19
CA GLN A 191 -20.26 1.74 -7.10
C GLN A 191 -21.26 2.75 -7.69
N ASP A 192 -21.92 2.38 -8.79
CA ASP A 192 -23.00 3.18 -9.36
C ASP A 192 -24.11 3.48 -8.34
N GLY A 193 -24.58 4.72 -8.32
CA GLY A 193 -25.58 5.21 -7.37
C GLY A 193 -25.07 5.48 -5.95
N ALA A 194 -23.80 5.19 -5.63
CA ALA A 194 -23.24 5.45 -4.30
C ALA A 194 -23.17 6.96 -4.01
N ILE A 195 -23.60 7.37 -2.82
CA ILE A 195 -23.48 8.76 -2.34
C ILE A 195 -22.09 8.93 -1.73
N ILE A 196 -21.28 9.84 -2.28
CA ILE A 196 -19.92 10.10 -1.81
C ILE A 196 -19.91 11.12 -0.66
N CYS A 197 -20.79 12.13 -0.73
CA CYS A 197 -21.07 13.02 0.39
C CYS A 197 -22.47 13.60 0.26
N SER A 198 -23.12 13.89 1.38
CA SER A 198 -24.46 14.47 1.38
C SER A 198 -24.41 15.97 1.68
N GLN A 199 -25.34 16.72 1.11
CA GLN A 199 -25.54 18.12 1.47
C GLN A 199 -25.82 18.24 2.98
N GLY A 200 -25.22 19.24 3.62
CA GLY A 200 -25.36 19.48 5.06
C GLY A 200 -24.33 18.74 5.91
N ASP A 201 -23.66 17.72 5.38
CA ASP A 201 -22.62 17.01 6.11
C ASP A 201 -21.40 17.90 6.35
N ARG A 202 -20.68 17.65 7.44
CA ARG A 202 -19.37 18.26 7.64
C ARG A 202 -18.40 17.67 6.61
N GLY A 203 -17.85 18.52 5.75
CA GLY A 203 -16.83 18.07 4.80
C GLY A 203 -15.46 17.95 5.45
N ASP A 204 -14.81 16.81 5.31
CA ASP A 204 -13.50 16.48 5.85
C ASP A 204 -12.50 16.01 4.78
N LYS A 205 -12.98 15.72 3.57
CA LYS A 205 -12.18 15.33 2.41
C LYS A 205 -12.42 16.22 1.19
N PHE A 206 -11.39 16.36 0.37
CA PHE A 206 -11.44 16.86 -1.00
C PHE A 206 -11.34 15.66 -1.94
N TYR A 207 -12.03 15.70 -3.07
CA TYR A 207 -12.03 14.61 -4.05
C TYR A 207 -11.75 15.12 -5.45
N LEU A 208 -10.94 14.38 -6.20
CA LEU A 208 -10.65 14.60 -7.61
C LEU A 208 -11.07 13.34 -8.39
N ILE A 209 -11.90 13.50 -9.41
CA ILE A 209 -12.41 12.37 -10.20
C ILE A 209 -11.31 11.88 -11.13
N LYS A 210 -10.88 10.64 -10.96
CA LYS A 210 -9.88 9.99 -11.80
C LYS A 210 -10.51 9.24 -12.96
N ASP A 211 -11.62 8.56 -12.70
CA ASP A 211 -12.34 7.74 -13.69
C ASP A 211 -13.83 7.65 -13.33
N GLY A 212 -14.68 7.54 -14.33
CA GLY A 212 -16.15 7.59 -14.18
C GLY A 212 -16.72 9.01 -14.08
N THR A 213 -18.01 9.10 -13.75
CA THR A 213 -18.73 10.38 -13.64
C THR A 213 -19.58 10.42 -12.37
N ALA A 214 -19.76 11.62 -11.83
CA ALA A 214 -20.59 11.88 -10.66
C ALA A 214 -21.58 13.02 -10.94
N VAL A 215 -22.70 13.02 -10.24
CA VAL A 215 -23.68 14.10 -10.28
C VAL A 215 -23.71 14.84 -8.96
N CYS A 216 -23.74 16.17 -9.04
CA CYS A 216 -23.97 17.04 -7.90
C CYS A 216 -25.43 17.47 -7.90
N THR A 217 -26.12 17.25 -6.79
CA THR A 217 -27.52 17.66 -6.60
C THR A 217 -27.64 18.54 -5.36
N LYS A 218 -28.48 19.58 -5.43
CA LYS A 218 -28.76 20.48 -4.30
C LYS A 218 -30.25 20.42 -3.98
N THR A 219 -30.56 20.09 -2.74
CA THR A 219 -31.91 20.15 -2.18
C THR A 219 -32.16 21.57 -1.68
N LYS A 220 -33.21 22.20 -2.20
CA LYS A 220 -33.68 23.52 -1.77
C LYS A 220 -34.54 23.41 -0.51
N ASN A 221 -34.83 24.57 0.10
CA ASN A 221 -35.63 24.67 1.33
C ASN A 221 -37.07 24.15 1.16
N ASP A 222 -37.60 24.12 -0.07
CA ASP A 222 -38.91 23.57 -0.42
C ASP A 222 -38.92 22.05 -0.63
N GLY A 223 -37.76 21.38 -0.44
CA GLY A 223 -37.57 19.95 -0.65
C GLY A 223 -37.32 19.55 -2.11
N THR A 224 -37.30 20.49 -3.06
CA THR A 224 -36.99 20.19 -4.45
C THR A 224 -35.50 19.89 -4.63
N VAL A 225 -35.20 18.84 -5.39
CA VAL A 225 -33.82 18.42 -5.69
C VAL A 225 -33.49 18.82 -7.11
N ASN A 226 -32.47 19.68 -7.26
CA ASN A 226 -31.98 20.12 -8.56
C ASN A 226 -30.60 19.56 -8.82
N GLU A 227 -30.37 19.07 -10.04
CA GLU A 227 -29.03 18.81 -10.55
C GLU A 227 -28.30 20.14 -10.78
N VAL A 228 -27.11 20.29 -10.20
CA VAL A 228 -26.32 21.53 -10.27
C VAL A 228 -25.05 21.38 -11.10
N ALA A 229 -24.52 20.17 -11.22
CA ALA A 229 -23.38 19.85 -12.08
C ALA A 229 -23.27 18.34 -12.34
N ILE A 230 -22.65 17.98 -13.46
CA ILE A 230 -22.12 16.64 -13.72
C ILE A 230 -20.61 16.78 -13.75
N LEU A 231 -19.92 15.95 -12.98
CA LEU A 231 -18.47 15.96 -12.84
C LEU A 231 -17.84 14.77 -13.57
N SER A 232 -16.78 15.05 -14.30
CA SER A 232 -16.02 14.14 -15.16
C SER A 232 -14.56 14.03 -14.74
N PRO A 233 -13.76 13.10 -15.31
CA PRO A 233 -12.36 12.95 -14.97
C PRO A 233 -11.55 14.25 -15.12
N GLY A 234 -10.76 14.59 -14.10
CA GLY A 234 -10.01 15.84 -13.99
C GLY A 234 -10.75 16.95 -13.23
N GLU A 235 -12.06 16.81 -13.01
CA GLU A 235 -12.84 17.71 -12.15
C GLU A 235 -12.82 17.25 -10.70
N TYR A 236 -13.07 18.19 -9.79
CA TYR A 236 -12.99 17.97 -8.34
C TYR A 236 -14.23 18.49 -7.62
N PHE A 237 -14.38 18.06 -6.37
CA PHE A 237 -15.42 18.56 -5.48
C PHE A 237 -15.00 18.51 -4.02
N GLY A 238 -15.73 19.26 -3.21
CA GLY A 238 -15.60 19.23 -1.75
C GLY A 238 -14.62 20.26 -1.18
N GLU A 239 -14.00 21.08 -2.02
CA GLU A 239 -13.13 22.20 -1.69
C GLU A 239 -13.83 23.25 -0.82
N ILE A 240 -15.12 23.56 -1.09
CA ILE A 240 -15.86 24.60 -0.37
C ILE A 240 -15.90 24.30 1.13
N ALA A 241 -16.25 23.07 1.50
CA ALA A 241 -16.37 22.70 2.91
C ALA A 241 -15.01 22.71 3.62
N LEU A 242 -13.92 22.45 2.89
CA LEU A 242 -12.57 22.54 3.43
C LEU A 242 -12.11 23.98 3.62
N LEU A 243 -12.37 24.85 2.66
CA LEU A 243 -11.87 26.23 2.61
C LEU A 243 -12.71 27.23 3.41
N THR A 244 -14.03 27.06 3.45
CA THR A 244 -14.96 28.08 3.98
C THR A 244 -15.57 27.72 5.34
N THR A 245 -15.18 26.58 5.93
CA THR A 245 -15.78 25.97 7.15
C THR A 245 -17.28 25.66 7.08
N LYS A 246 -17.94 25.97 5.95
CA LYS A 246 -19.31 25.58 5.66
C LYS A 246 -19.44 24.05 5.54
N THR A 247 -20.66 23.54 5.69
CA THR A 247 -20.99 22.14 5.39
C THR A 247 -20.94 21.88 3.88
N ARG A 248 -21.10 20.62 3.46
CA ARG A 248 -21.25 20.25 2.04
C ARG A 248 -22.47 20.98 1.46
N GLN A 249 -22.27 21.69 0.35
CA GLN A 249 -23.32 22.51 -0.26
C GLN A 249 -24.23 21.73 -1.22
N ALA A 250 -23.83 20.51 -1.60
CA ALA A 250 -24.54 19.63 -2.49
C ALA A 250 -24.26 18.16 -2.11
N THR A 251 -25.17 17.27 -2.50
CA THR A 251 -24.98 15.83 -2.46
C THR A 251 -24.30 15.40 -3.75
N VAL A 252 -23.23 14.59 -3.65
CA VAL A 252 -22.51 14.03 -4.80
C VAL A 252 -22.78 12.54 -4.87
N THR A 253 -23.25 12.07 -6.02
CA THR A 253 -23.63 10.67 -6.26
C THR A 253 -22.93 10.13 -7.50
N ALA A 254 -22.37 8.93 -7.43
CA ALA A 254 -21.77 8.26 -8.57
C ALA A 254 -22.85 7.90 -9.62
N LYS A 255 -22.56 8.15 -10.90
CA LYS A 255 -23.42 7.77 -12.04
C LYS A 255 -22.97 6.48 -12.74
N CYS A 256 -21.82 5.95 -12.34
CA CYS A 256 -21.25 4.70 -12.79
C CYS A 256 -20.23 4.22 -11.74
N ALA A 257 -19.46 3.16 -12.05
CA ALA A 257 -18.26 2.87 -11.28
C ALA A 257 -17.34 4.11 -11.31
N LEU A 258 -17.06 4.66 -10.14
CA LEU A 258 -16.37 5.94 -9.97
C LEU A 258 -15.10 5.72 -9.16
N LYS A 259 -13.97 6.24 -9.65
CA LYS A 259 -12.71 6.29 -8.91
C LYS A 259 -12.33 7.73 -8.62
N CYS A 260 -12.12 8.03 -7.35
CA CYS A 260 -11.69 9.34 -6.89
C CYS A 260 -10.33 9.24 -6.21
N LEU A 261 -9.52 10.29 -6.35
CA LEU A 261 -8.37 10.53 -5.49
C LEU A 261 -8.80 11.52 -4.41
N SER A 262 -8.59 11.17 -3.14
CA SER A 262 -9.04 11.96 -2.00
C SER A 262 -7.87 12.52 -1.17
N LEU A 263 -8.10 13.70 -0.60
CA LEU A 263 -7.21 14.36 0.37
C LEU A 263 -7.99 14.68 1.63
N GLU A 264 -7.49 14.21 2.78
CA GLU A 264 -8.03 14.62 4.07
C GLU A 264 -7.75 16.10 4.36
N ARG A 265 -8.65 16.75 5.10
CA ARG A 265 -8.58 18.17 5.47
C ARG A 265 -7.22 18.58 6.01
N ARG A 266 -6.64 17.81 6.93
CA ARG A 266 -5.34 18.15 7.55
C ARG A 266 -4.24 18.23 6.50
N THR A 267 -4.23 17.25 5.60
CA THR A 267 -3.25 17.16 4.52
C THR A 267 -3.51 18.23 3.46
N PHE A 268 -4.78 18.42 3.08
CA PHE A 268 -5.19 19.50 2.19
C PHE A 268 -4.73 20.86 2.71
N THR A 269 -4.98 21.21 3.99
CA THR A 269 -4.56 22.50 4.54
C THR A 269 -3.04 22.68 4.56
N ARG A 270 -2.28 21.60 4.83
CA ARG A 270 -0.81 21.65 4.86
C ARG A 270 -0.20 21.81 3.47
N VAL A 271 -0.77 21.12 2.47
CA VAL A 271 -0.19 21.00 1.13
C VAL A 271 -0.71 22.10 0.20
N MET A 272 -1.96 22.50 0.36
CA MET A 272 -2.65 23.38 -0.59
C MET A 272 -2.58 24.85 -0.20
N GLY A 273 -1.69 25.26 0.71
CA GLY A 273 -1.65 26.61 1.29
C GLY A 273 -1.72 27.75 0.25
N SER A 274 -0.83 27.71 -0.74
CA SER A 274 -0.82 28.62 -1.92
C SER A 274 -2.04 28.42 -2.83
N LEU A 275 -2.51 27.18 -2.95
CA LEU A 275 -3.60 26.77 -3.84
C LEU A 275 -5.00 27.12 -3.30
N GLN A 276 -5.15 27.38 -1.99
CA GLN A 276 -6.42 27.79 -1.41
C GLN A 276 -6.97 29.04 -2.10
N GLU A 277 -6.12 30.02 -2.39
CA GLU A 277 -6.53 31.25 -3.06
C GLU A 277 -6.97 31.00 -4.51
N LEU A 278 -6.30 30.09 -5.22
CA LEU A 278 -6.63 29.74 -6.60
C LEU A 278 -7.98 29.00 -6.67
N LEU A 279 -8.20 28.04 -5.77
CA LEU A 279 -9.45 27.31 -5.67
C LEU A 279 -10.61 28.23 -5.25
N LEU A 280 -10.37 29.12 -4.29
CA LEU A 280 -11.37 30.12 -3.85
C LEU A 280 -11.80 31.04 -5.00
N LYS A 281 -10.89 31.47 -5.88
CA LYS A 281 -11.20 32.31 -7.04
C LYS A 281 -12.15 31.65 -8.05
N LYS A 282 -12.16 30.31 -8.11
CA LYS A 282 -13.03 29.55 -9.02
C LYS A 282 -14.35 29.11 -8.39
N ILE A 283 -14.57 29.33 -7.08
CA ILE A 283 -15.87 29.06 -6.45
C ILE A 283 -16.86 30.13 -6.93
N PRO A 284 -17.97 29.76 -7.57
CA PRO A 284 -19.02 30.72 -7.92
C PRO A 284 -19.53 31.39 -6.63
N MET A 285 -19.51 32.73 -6.58
CA MET A 285 -19.91 33.50 -5.39
C MET A 285 -21.39 33.32 -5.00
N ASP A 286 -22.20 32.67 -5.84
CA ASP A 286 -23.67 32.56 -5.69
C ASP A 286 -24.18 31.16 -5.26
N ILE A 287 -23.36 30.34 -4.58
CA ILE A 287 -23.77 29.03 -4.02
C ILE A 287 -24.07 29.07 -2.52
#